data_AF-A0AA36PKD2-F1
#
_entry.id   AF-A0AA36PKD2-F1
#
_cell.length_a   1.000
_cell.length_b   1.000
_cell.length_c   1.000
_cell.angle_alpha   90.00
_cell.angle_beta   90.00
_cell.angle_gamma   90.00
#
_symmetry.space_group_name_H-M   'P 1'
#
loop_
_entity.id
_entity.type
_entity.pdbx_description
1 polymer ?
#
loop_
_entity_poly.entity_id
_entity_poly.type
_entity_poly.pdbx_seq_one_letter_code
_entity_poly.pdbx_strand_id
1 'polypeptide(L)'
;MMKKRHQLYSWQQGLLNGKFQIIHAMSSTTGVGGPISISPFQEAKFEDVISTWDVMSCSLVSYSKGEGRGALPTHLVIDVPYQNILGTHLSDAWFPNHAGKFMESPTGKLIYPYALVDCINSGKGVKGKLLGKPFNTLEYFKCFILMMEPEYYNEILIICKPDLFIVDGVPKTGRVKLKDIVYSIDDSSLKNTRGDIEDDVKVDIKTVKEIAIINQLHSVSFMFDYEKNLPFDYMYLKVYDEIRSVFGEPIYSSFTRRVTDNNHFANKLRTAPNLLYAYHPLGKNRDLAVFPVY
;
A
#
# COMPACT_ATOMS: atom_id res chain seq x y z
N MET A 1 -14.62 -14.72 -22.43
CA MET A 1 -15.03 -14.73 -21.00
C MET A 1 -14.20 -15.69 -20.14
N MET A 2 -13.98 -16.95 -20.54
CA MET A 2 -13.14 -17.91 -19.78
C MET A 2 -11.71 -17.44 -19.46
N LYS A 3 -11.04 -16.72 -20.38
CA LYS A 3 -9.66 -16.22 -20.16
C LYS A 3 -9.55 -15.33 -18.91
N LYS A 4 -10.45 -14.35 -18.77
CA LYS A 4 -10.43 -13.40 -17.64
C LYS A 4 -10.71 -14.12 -16.31
N ARG A 5 -11.64 -15.08 -16.30
CA ARG A 5 -11.90 -15.95 -15.14
C ARG A 5 -10.65 -16.70 -14.69
N HIS A 6 -9.91 -17.34 -15.61
CA HIS A 6 -8.66 -18.04 -15.26
C HIS A 6 -7.56 -17.09 -14.77
N GLN A 7 -7.45 -15.90 -15.35
CA GLN A 7 -6.51 -14.88 -14.89
C GLN A 7 -6.84 -14.45 -13.45
N LEU A 8 -8.11 -14.16 -13.15
CA LEU A 8 -8.56 -13.80 -11.80
C LEU A 8 -8.30 -14.93 -10.78
N TYR A 9 -8.54 -16.20 -11.13
CA TYR A 9 -8.15 -17.32 -10.27
C TYR A 9 -6.63 -17.41 -10.08
N SER A 10 -5.83 -17.12 -11.12
CA SER A 10 -4.37 -17.08 -10.99
C SER A 10 -3.92 -16.06 -9.95
N TRP A 11 -4.56 -14.88 -9.92
CA TRP A 11 -4.33 -13.86 -8.90
C TRP A 11 -4.75 -14.31 -7.51
N GLN A 12 -5.92 -14.93 -7.38
CA GLN A 12 -6.36 -15.51 -6.11
C GLN A 12 -5.28 -16.45 -5.56
N GLN A 13 -4.83 -17.43 -6.36
CA GLN A 13 -3.83 -18.40 -5.95
C GLN A 13 -2.46 -17.77 -5.65
N GLY A 14 -2.08 -16.75 -6.44
CA GLY A 14 -0.82 -16.04 -6.28
C GLY A 14 -0.69 -15.30 -4.95
N LEU A 15 -1.78 -14.71 -4.48
CA LEU A 15 -1.84 -13.91 -3.26
C LEU A 15 -1.96 -14.75 -1.98
N LEU A 16 -2.40 -16.03 -2.06
CA LEU A 16 -2.63 -16.89 -0.89
C LEU A 16 -1.38 -17.15 -0.04
N ASN A 17 -0.18 -17.15 -0.63
CA ASN A 17 1.04 -17.48 0.09
C ASN A 17 1.66 -16.29 0.86
N GLY A 18 1.04 -15.11 0.78
CA GLY A 18 1.49 -13.90 1.46
C GLY A 18 2.79 -13.28 0.93
N LYS A 19 3.51 -13.90 -0.01
CA LYS A 19 4.80 -13.36 -0.52
C LYS A 19 4.63 -12.04 -1.27
N PHE A 20 3.47 -11.82 -1.85
CA PHE A 20 3.10 -10.61 -2.56
C PHE A 20 1.90 -9.97 -1.89
N GLN A 21 1.90 -8.65 -1.86
CA GLN A 21 0.94 -7.83 -1.16
C GLN A 21 0.45 -6.74 -2.09
N ILE A 22 -0.86 -6.53 -2.15
CA ILE A 22 -1.43 -5.35 -2.76
C ILE A 22 -1.46 -4.26 -1.69
N ILE A 23 -0.92 -3.09 -2.02
CA ILE A 23 -0.86 -1.93 -1.13
C ILE A 23 -1.53 -0.72 -1.78
N HIS A 24 -2.20 0.09 -0.98
CA HIS A 24 -2.49 1.47 -1.33
C HIS A 24 -1.50 2.37 -0.58
N ALA A 25 -0.75 3.19 -1.30
CA ALA A 25 0.28 4.04 -0.71
C ALA A 25 -0.25 5.45 -0.46
N MET A 26 -0.02 5.97 0.75
CA MET A 26 -0.38 7.31 1.15
C MET A 26 0.72 7.97 2.00
N SER A 27 0.58 9.26 2.25
CA SER A 27 1.27 10.00 3.31
C SER A 27 0.23 10.91 3.98
N SER A 28 0.51 11.35 5.20
CA SER A 28 -0.32 12.32 5.93
C SER A 28 -0.39 13.68 5.23
N THR A 29 0.57 14.02 4.37
CA THR A 29 0.70 15.34 3.75
C THR A 29 0.34 15.37 2.26
N THR A 30 0.32 14.24 1.56
CA THR A 30 0.11 14.17 0.10
C THR A 30 -0.81 13.03 -0.37
N GLY A 31 -1.53 12.35 0.54
CA GLY A 31 -2.22 11.09 0.24
C GLY A 31 -3.60 11.15 -0.42
N VAL A 32 -4.42 12.20 -0.25
CA VAL A 32 -5.82 12.19 -0.73
C VAL A 32 -6.25 13.55 -1.28
N GLY A 33 -5.70 13.91 -2.45
CA GLY A 33 -6.25 14.93 -3.35
C GLY A 33 -6.42 16.34 -2.76
N GLY A 34 -5.33 17.11 -2.66
CA GLY A 34 -5.38 18.56 -2.41
C GLY A 34 -4.49 19.04 -1.25
N PRO A 35 -4.43 20.36 -1.01
CA PRO A 35 -3.58 20.94 0.04
C PRO A 35 -4.10 20.54 1.43
N ILE A 36 -3.23 19.89 2.23
CA ILE A 36 -3.39 19.58 3.66
C ILE A 36 -4.82 19.18 4.04
N SER A 37 -5.32 18.08 3.47
CA SER A 37 -6.53 17.41 3.92
C SER A 37 -6.15 16.23 4.82
N ILE A 38 -6.77 16.15 6.00
CA ILE A 38 -6.71 14.98 6.87
C ILE A 38 -7.14 13.76 6.03
N SER A 39 -6.40 12.65 6.13
CA SER A 39 -6.75 11.44 5.38
C SER A 39 -8.12 10.94 5.84
N PRO A 40 -9.06 10.58 4.94
CA PRO A 40 -10.37 10.05 5.31
C PRO A 40 -10.26 8.76 6.14
N PHE A 41 -9.12 8.07 6.08
CA PHE A 41 -8.85 6.89 6.89
C PHE A 41 -8.57 7.20 8.37
N GLN A 42 -8.35 8.47 8.73
CA GLN A 42 -8.24 8.95 10.11
C GLN A 42 -9.61 9.23 10.75
N GLU A 43 -10.70 9.14 9.98
CA GLU A 43 -12.05 9.42 10.48
C GLU A 43 -12.96 8.18 10.41
N ALA A 44 -12.68 7.26 9.49
CA ALA A 44 -13.53 6.09 9.26
C ALA A 44 -12.70 4.86 8.86
N LYS A 45 -13.29 3.67 9.05
CA LYS A 45 -12.66 2.41 8.65
C LYS A 45 -12.34 2.44 7.17
N PHE A 46 -11.18 1.90 6.83
CA PHE A 46 -10.68 1.86 5.46
C PHE A 46 -11.72 1.29 4.49
N GLU A 47 -12.29 0.14 4.82
CA GLU A 47 -13.30 -0.55 3.99
C GLU A 47 -14.59 0.25 3.80
N ASP A 48 -14.96 1.10 4.76
CA ASP A 48 -16.14 1.96 4.67
C ASP A 48 -15.87 3.10 3.71
N VAL A 49 -14.72 3.78 3.86
CA VAL A 49 -14.30 4.88 2.98
C VAL A 49 -14.20 4.42 1.54
N ILE A 50 -13.39 3.40 1.25
CA ILE A 50 -13.13 3.01 -0.13
C ILE A 50 -14.35 2.40 -0.81
N SER A 51 -15.30 1.81 -0.06
CA SER A 51 -16.53 1.27 -0.66
C SER A 51 -17.40 2.33 -1.35
N THR A 52 -17.17 3.62 -1.05
CA THR A 52 -17.80 4.76 -1.72
C THR A 52 -17.10 5.15 -3.02
N TRP A 53 -15.86 4.68 -3.24
CA TRP A 53 -15.06 4.96 -4.43
C TRP A 53 -15.38 3.98 -5.53
N ASP A 54 -15.16 4.37 -6.79
CA ASP A 54 -15.40 3.49 -7.94
C ASP A 54 -14.23 2.52 -8.15
N VAL A 55 -13.04 3.10 -8.38
CA VAL A 55 -11.78 2.38 -8.63
C VAL A 55 -10.67 3.08 -7.84
N MET A 56 -9.72 2.29 -7.36
CA MET A 56 -8.52 2.78 -6.68
C MET A 56 -7.27 2.17 -7.31
N SER A 57 -6.23 3.00 -7.42
CA SER A 57 -4.89 2.56 -7.79
C SER A 57 -4.14 2.00 -6.57
N CYS A 58 -3.51 0.86 -6.78
CA CYS A 58 -2.70 0.14 -5.80
C CYS A 58 -1.38 -0.30 -6.45
N SER A 59 -0.41 -0.71 -5.63
CA SER A 59 0.83 -1.34 -6.08
C SER A 59 0.87 -2.80 -5.65
N LEU A 60 1.44 -3.68 -6.48
CA LEU A 60 1.86 -5.01 -6.03
C LEU A 60 3.31 -4.94 -5.55
N VAL A 61 3.55 -5.40 -4.32
CA VAL A 61 4.89 -5.42 -3.71
C VAL A 61 5.22 -6.79 -3.14
N SER A 62 6.50 -7.12 -3.09
CA SER A 62 7.03 -8.23 -2.30
C SER A 62 8.18 -7.73 -1.43
N TYR A 63 7.89 -7.50 -0.15
CA TYR A 63 8.89 -7.05 0.82
C TYR A 63 10.02 -8.08 0.98
N SER A 64 9.69 -9.37 1.08
CA SER A 64 10.67 -10.45 1.20
C SER A 64 11.66 -10.53 0.03
N LYS A 65 11.23 -10.17 -1.18
CA LYS A 65 12.08 -10.16 -2.39
C LYS A 65 12.68 -8.78 -2.69
N GLY A 66 12.12 -7.72 -2.11
CA GLY A 66 12.40 -6.35 -2.49
C GLY A 66 11.99 -6.06 -3.94
N GLU A 67 10.80 -6.51 -4.33
CA GLU A 67 10.19 -6.26 -5.66
C GLU A 67 9.01 -5.29 -5.50
N GLY A 68 8.90 -4.33 -6.41
CA GLY A 68 7.88 -3.30 -6.42
C GLY A 68 8.03 -2.23 -5.33
N ARG A 69 7.37 -1.09 -5.57
CA ARG A 69 7.43 0.10 -4.72
C ARG A 69 6.05 0.77 -4.58
N GLY A 70 5.77 1.31 -3.40
CA GLY A 70 4.66 2.24 -3.18
C GLY A 70 5.06 3.68 -3.55
N ALA A 71 4.10 4.48 -4.02
CA ALA A 71 4.36 5.88 -4.38
C ALA A 71 4.67 6.79 -3.17
N LEU A 72 4.28 6.36 -1.97
CA LEU A 72 4.34 7.13 -0.72
C LEU A 72 4.67 6.17 0.44
N PRO A 73 5.23 6.66 1.57
CA PRO A 73 5.84 5.81 2.61
C PRO A 73 4.84 4.97 3.41
N THR A 74 3.59 5.42 3.58
CA THR A 74 2.58 4.64 4.31
C THR A 74 1.89 3.67 3.37
N HIS A 75 2.19 2.39 3.50
CA HIS A 75 1.57 1.31 2.74
C HIS A 75 0.42 0.70 3.52
N LEU A 76 -0.81 1.01 3.12
CA LEU A 76 -2.01 0.33 3.57
C LEU A 76 -2.09 -1.02 2.86
N VAL A 77 -1.78 -2.10 3.57
CA VAL A 77 -1.78 -3.44 2.99
C VAL A 77 -3.20 -3.98 3.00
N ILE A 78 -3.70 -4.39 1.83
CA ILE A 78 -5.12 -4.69 1.64
C ILE A 78 -5.35 -6.15 1.26
N ASP A 79 -6.49 -6.67 1.69
CA ASP A 79 -7.06 -7.93 1.20
C ASP A 79 -8.12 -7.61 0.15
N VAL A 80 -7.87 -8.08 -1.06
CA VAL A 80 -8.66 -7.76 -2.26
C VAL A 80 -9.30 -9.04 -2.76
N PRO A 81 -10.64 -9.16 -2.72
CA PRO A 81 -11.32 -10.27 -3.38
C PRO A 81 -10.94 -10.28 -4.85
N TYR A 82 -10.57 -11.43 -5.39
CA TYR A 82 -9.95 -11.51 -6.71
C TYR A 82 -10.81 -10.92 -7.83
N GLN A 83 -12.15 -10.95 -7.74
CA GLN A 83 -13.06 -10.29 -8.68
C GLN A 83 -12.90 -8.75 -8.72
N ASN A 84 -12.46 -8.14 -7.62
CA ASN A 84 -12.24 -6.70 -7.54
C ASN A 84 -11.03 -6.26 -8.39
N ILE A 85 -10.16 -7.16 -8.84
CA ILE A 85 -9.01 -6.79 -9.69
C ILE A 85 -9.52 -6.45 -11.09
N LEU A 86 -9.46 -5.16 -11.44
CA LEU A 86 -9.88 -4.64 -12.73
C LEU A 86 -8.85 -4.94 -13.81
N GLY A 87 -7.59 -4.64 -13.53
CA GLY A 87 -6.46 -4.78 -14.44
C GLY A 87 -5.12 -4.52 -13.79
N THR A 88 -4.06 -4.86 -14.51
CA THR A 88 -2.68 -4.96 -14.00
C THR A 88 -1.69 -4.38 -14.98
N HIS A 89 -0.83 -3.49 -14.49
CA HIS A 89 0.08 -2.68 -15.30
C HIS A 89 1.46 -2.66 -14.63
N LEU A 90 2.54 -2.82 -15.40
CA LEU A 90 3.89 -2.88 -14.83
C LEU A 90 4.38 -1.50 -14.33
N SER A 91 3.76 -0.43 -14.80
CA SER A 91 4.06 0.95 -14.43
C SER A 91 2.76 1.69 -14.08
N ASP A 92 2.90 2.91 -13.56
CA ASP A 92 1.77 3.82 -13.34
C ASP A 92 1.04 4.09 -14.66
N ALA A 93 -0.24 3.68 -14.72
CA ALA A 93 -1.06 3.79 -15.92
C ALA A 93 -1.82 5.12 -16.00
N TRP A 94 -1.62 6.05 -15.05
CA TRP A 94 -2.23 7.38 -15.03
C TRP A 94 -3.75 7.29 -15.08
N PHE A 95 -4.30 6.37 -14.28
CA PHE A 95 -5.72 6.06 -14.30
C PHE A 95 -6.57 7.23 -13.78
N PRO A 96 -7.61 7.66 -14.50
CA PRO A 96 -8.44 8.80 -14.10
C PRO A 96 -9.51 8.37 -13.09
N ASN A 97 -9.11 8.22 -11.81
CA ASN A 97 -9.95 7.72 -10.70
C ASN A 97 -11.31 8.43 -10.53
N HIS A 98 -11.45 9.67 -11.01
CA HIS A 98 -12.64 10.51 -10.82
C HIS A 98 -13.25 10.98 -12.15
N ALA A 99 -13.00 10.24 -13.23
CA ALA A 99 -13.56 10.53 -14.54
C ALA A 99 -15.08 10.72 -14.47
N GLY A 100 -15.55 11.85 -15.00
CA GLY A 100 -16.98 12.20 -15.06
C GLY A 100 -17.53 12.89 -13.82
N LYS A 101 -16.73 13.10 -12.76
CA LYS A 101 -17.12 13.94 -11.61
C LYS A 101 -16.73 15.40 -11.83
N PHE A 102 -17.47 16.32 -11.21
CA PHE A 102 -17.16 17.75 -11.21
C PHE A 102 -15.74 17.98 -10.69
N MET A 103 -14.95 18.78 -11.43
CA MET A 103 -13.54 19.05 -11.16
C MET A 103 -12.65 17.80 -11.02
N GLU A 104 -13.09 16.63 -11.50
CA GLU A 104 -12.38 15.36 -11.30
C GLU A 104 -12.07 15.09 -9.82
N SER A 105 -12.95 15.54 -8.92
CA SER A 105 -12.79 15.40 -7.47
C SER A 105 -13.43 14.11 -6.95
N PRO A 106 -12.85 13.43 -5.94
CA PRO A 106 -13.46 12.27 -5.30
C PRO A 106 -14.85 12.58 -4.72
N THR A 107 -15.03 13.78 -4.17
CA THR A 107 -16.29 14.29 -3.60
C THR A 107 -17.14 15.06 -4.61
N GLY A 108 -16.66 15.20 -5.85
CA GLY A 108 -17.37 15.91 -6.91
C GLY A 108 -18.68 15.22 -7.31
N LYS A 109 -19.71 16.01 -7.60
CA LYS A 109 -20.97 15.51 -8.16
C LYS A 109 -20.72 14.82 -9.51
N LEU A 110 -21.36 13.68 -9.76
CA LEU A 110 -21.29 12.98 -11.04
C LEU A 110 -22.00 13.80 -12.13
N ILE A 111 -21.27 14.15 -13.19
CA ILE A 111 -21.75 14.92 -14.36
C ILE A 111 -21.84 14.03 -15.60
N TYR A 112 -20.86 13.14 -15.79
CA TYR A 112 -20.78 12.24 -16.95
C TYR A 112 -20.72 10.77 -16.50
N PRO A 113 -21.89 10.10 -16.34
CA PRO A 113 -21.96 8.76 -15.75
C PRO A 113 -21.14 7.67 -16.44
N TYR A 114 -20.86 7.81 -17.74
CA TYR A 114 -20.14 6.80 -18.53
C TYR A 114 -18.65 7.08 -18.70
N ALA A 115 -18.17 8.27 -18.30
CA ALA A 115 -16.79 8.69 -18.56
C ALA A 115 -15.75 7.73 -18.00
N LEU A 116 -15.99 7.16 -16.81
CA LEU A 116 -15.10 6.16 -16.22
C LEU A 116 -15.02 4.88 -17.06
N VAL A 117 -16.16 4.38 -17.54
CA VAL A 117 -16.21 3.18 -18.38
C VAL A 117 -15.52 3.42 -19.73
N ASP A 118 -15.71 4.61 -20.31
CA ASP A 118 -15.06 5.00 -21.56
C ASP A 118 -13.53 5.09 -21.39
N CYS A 119 -13.05 5.69 -20.30
CA CYS A 119 -11.63 5.68 -19.94
C CYS A 119 -11.10 4.25 -19.79
N ILE A 120 -11.81 3.39 -19.05
CA ILE A 120 -11.44 1.98 -18.84
C ILE A 120 -11.28 1.25 -20.17
N ASN A 121 -12.26 1.37 -21.07
CA ASN A 121 -12.27 0.64 -22.33
C ASN A 121 -11.28 1.21 -23.36
N SER A 122 -11.05 2.53 -23.36
CA SER A 122 -10.12 3.17 -24.30
C SER A 122 -8.66 3.12 -23.85
N GLY A 123 -8.39 2.93 -22.56
CA GLY A 123 -7.03 3.07 -22.02
C GLY A 123 -6.52 4.52 -22.02
N LYS A 124 -7.44 5.49 -22.07
CA LYS A 124 -7.11 6.93 -22.02
C LYS A 124 -7.00 7.40 -20.58
N GLY A 125 -5.77 7.65 -20.15
CA GLY A 125 -5.41 8.18 -18.84
C GLY A 125 -5.54 9.69 -18.72
N VAL A 126 -5.12 10.18 -17.55
CA VAL A 126 -5.06 11.61 -17.20
C VAL A 126 -4.25 12.39 -18.24
N LYS A 127 -4.69 13.62 -18.56
CA LYS A 127 -4.10 14.50 -19.60
C LYS A 127 -3.99 13.84 -21.00
N GLY A 128 -4.81 12.84 -21.28
CA GLY A 128 -4.86 12.17 -22.59
C GLY A 128 -3.72 11.20 -22.84
N LYS A 129 -2.96 10.80 -21.82
CA LYS A 129 -1.94 9.76 -21.93
C LYS A 129 -2.59 8.45 -22.35
N LEU A 130 -2.08 7.80 -23.40
CA LEU A 130 -2.64 6.55 -23.91
C LEU A 130 -1.80 5.37 -23.43
N LEU A 131 -2.47 4.39 -22.83
CA LEU A 131 -1.83 3.13 -22.42
C LEU A 131 -1.61 2.17 -23.61
N GLY A 132 -2.32 2.38 -24.73
CA GLY A 132 -2.29 1.50 -25.90
C GLY A 132 -3.11 0.21 -25.74
N LYS A 133 -3.73 0.00 -24.58
CA LYS A 133 -4.65 -1.10 -24.28
C LYS A 133 -5.68 -0.65 -23.23
N PRO A 134 -6.83 -1.33 -23.12
CA PRO A 134 -7.81 -1.04 -22.06
C PRO A 134 -7.23 -1.19 -20.65
N PHE A 135 -7.70 -0.38 -19.69
CA PHE A 135 -7.27 -0.49 -18.29
C PHE A 135 -7.73 -1.78 -17.62
N ASN A 136 -8.79 -2.41 -18.12
CA ASN A 136 -9.31 -3.69 -17.61
C ASN A 136 -8.56 -4.93 -18.16
N THR A 137 -7.32 -4.71 -18.65
CA THR A 137 -6.40 -5.76 -19.08
C THR A 137 -5.75 -6.42 -17.87
N LEU A 138 -5.86 -7.74 -17.79
CA LEU A 138 -5.32 -8.54 -16.70
C LEU A 138 -4.26 -9.50 -17.24
N GLU A 139 -3.12 -9.60 -16.57
CA GLU A 139 -2.12 -10.63 -16.82
C GLU A 139 -2.31 -11.83 -15.88
N TYR A 140 -1.74 -12.99 -16.22
CA TYR A 140 -1.63 -14.09 -15.25
C TYR A 140 -0.62 -13.72 -14.16
N PHE A 141 -0.93 -14.02 -12.90
CA PHE A 141 -0.10 -13.64 -11.76
C PHE A 141 1.37 -14.06 -11.92
N LYS A 142 1.61 -15.33 -12.30
CA LYS A 142 2.97 -15.84 -12.51
C LYS A 142 3.73 -15.09 -13.60
N CYS A 143 3.06 -14.70 -14.68
CA CYS A 143 3.68 -13.92 -15.74
C CYS A 143 3.99 -12.50 -15.26
N PHE A 144 3.03 -11.88 -14.55
CA PHE A 144 3.17 -10.53 -14.03
C PHE A 144 4.39 -10.41 -13.09
N ILE A 145 4.52 -11.30 -12.11
CA ILE A 145 5.63 -11.24 -11.15
C ILE A 145 7.02 -11.49 -11.77
N LEU A 146 7.09 -12.17 -12.93
CA LEU A 146 8.35 -12.36 -13.66
C LEU A 146 8.80 -11.10 -14.39
N MET A 147 7.89 -10.16 -14.61
CA MET A 147 8.13 -8.88 -15.29
C MET A 147 8.21 -7.70 -14.31
N MET A 148 7.98 -7.93 -13.01
CA MET A 148 8.07 -6.88 -12.01
C MET A 148 9.51 -6.40 -11.85
N GLU A 149 9.68 -5.08 -11.80
CA GLU A 149 10.95 -4.45 -11.44
C GLU A 149 10.88 -3.84 -10.03
N PRO A 150 11.99 -3.79 -9.28
CA PRO A 150 12.04 -3.20 -7.94
C PRO A 150 11.59 -1.75 -7.88
N GLU A 151 11.97 -0.95 -8.88
CA GLU A 151 11.72 0.50 -8.91
C GLU A 151 10.34 0.88 -9.44
N TYR A 152 9.57 -0.10 -9.92
CA TYR A 152 8.28 0.16 -10.55
C TYR A 152 7.12 -0.01 -9.56
N TYR A 153 6.07 0.78 -9.80
CA TYR A 153 4.88 0.72 -8.97
C TYR A 153 4.09 -0.58 -9.13
N ASN A 154 4.20 -1.24 -10.29
CA ASN A 154 3.46 -2.47 -10.59
C ASN A 154 1.97 -2.29 -10.26
N GLU A 155 1.35 -1.30 -10.92
CA GLU A 155 0.01 -0.82 -10.62
C GLU A 155 -1.06 -1.91 -10.81
N ILE A 156 -1.88 -2.06 -9.79
CA ILE A 156 -3.08 -2.90 -9.77
C ILE A 156 -4.27 -1.97 -9.61
N LEU A 157 -5.15 -1.95 -10.60
CA LEU A 157 -6.41 -1.23 -10.49
C LEU A 157 -7.44 -2.15 -9.85
N ILE A 158 -8.08 -1.67 -8.79
CA ILE A 158 -9.13 -2.43 -8.09
C ILE A 158 -10.45 -1.68 -8.08
N ILE A 159 -11.53 -2.41 -8.18
CA ILE A 159 -12.90 -1.93 -8.01
C ILE A 159 -13.21 -1.93 -6.52
N CYS A 160 -13.65 -0.80 -5.99
CA CYS A 160 -13.87 -0.69 -4.54
C CYS A 160 -15.33 -0.97 -4.16
N LYS A 161 -16.27 -0.80 -5.09
CA LYS A 161 -17.69 -1.08 -4.85
C LYS A 161 -17.96 -2.58 -4.69
N PRO A 162 -18.59 -3.01 -3.59
CA PRO A 162 -19.03 -4.39 -3.41
C PRO A 162 -20.27 -4.71 -4.25
N ASP A 163 -20.62 -5.99 -4.33
CA ASP A 163 -21.85 -6.52 -4.92
C ASP A 163 -22.03 -6.33 -6.44
N LEU A 164 -20.94 -6.01 -7.15
CA LEU A 164 -20.93 -5.91 -8.61
C LEU A 164 -20.64 -7.27 -9.25
N PHE A 165 -21.48 -7.64 -10.21
CA PHE A 165 -21.29 -8.83 -11.03
C PHE A 165 -20.65 -8.43 -12.36
N ILE A 166 -19.41 -8.87 -12.59
CA ILE A 166 -18.57 -8.38 -13.70
C ILE A 166 -18.16 -9.53 -14.64
N VAL A 167 -17.67 -10.62 -14.06
CA VAL A 167 -17.20 -11.79 -14.79
C VAL A 167 -18.06 -12.99 -14.42
N ASP A 168 -18.65 -13.61 -15.44
CA ASP A 168 -19.48 -14.81 -15.27
C ASP A 168 -18.68 -15.98 -14.66
N GLY A 169 -19.34 -16.73 -13.77
CA GLY A 169 -18.72 -17.83 -13.03
C GLY A 169 -17.71 -17.42 -11.95
N VAL A 170 -17.67 -16.14 -11.57
CA VAL A 170 -16.88 -15.61 -10.45
C VAL A 170 -17.83 -14.93 -9.44
N PRO A 171 -17.59 -15.03 -8.12
CA PRO A 171 -18.38 -14.29 -7.14
C PRO A 171 -18.40 -12.79 -7.44
N LYS A 172 -19.43 -12.10 -6.95
CA LYS A 172 -19.52 -10.63 -7.01
C LYS A 172 -18.30 -10.00 -6.33
N THR A 173 -18.01 -8.75 -6.67
CA THR A 173 -17.01 -7.97 -5.93
C THR A 173 -17.36 -7.96 -4.44
N GLY A 174 -16.34 -8.06 -3.60
CA GLY A 174 -16.50 -8.03 -2.14
C GLY A 174 -16.00 -6.72 -1.54
N ARG A 175 -16.13 -6.59 -0.22
CA ARG A 175 -15.46 -5.51 0.52
C ARG A 175 -13.96 -5.75 0.51
N VAL A 176 -13.19 -4.73 0.16
CA VAL A 176 -11.74 -4.71 0.28
C VAL A 176 -11.38 -4.26 1.69
N LYS A 177 -10.53 -5.02 2.37
CA LYS A 177 -10.23 -4.83 3.79
C LYS A 177 -8.80 -4.38 4.02
N LEU A 178 -8.58 -3.53 5.01
CA LEU A 178 -7.25 -3.27 5.53
C LEU A 178 -6.83 -4.44 6.41
N LYS A 179 -5.67 -5.03 6.14
CA LYS A 179 -5.13 -6.13 6.95
C LYS A 179 -3.91 -5.74 7.77
N ASP A 180 -3.16 -4.73 7.31
CA ASP A 180 -1.90 -4.32 7.93
C ASP A 180 -1.53 -2.92 7.45
N ILE A 181 -0.61 -2.29 8.18
CA ILE A 181 0.04 -1.04 7.77
C ILE A 181 1.55 -1.25 7.86
N VAL A 182 2.24 -0.96 6.75
CA VAL A 182 3.70 -0.91 6.70
C VAL A 182 4.11 0.53 6.42
N TYR A 183 4.88 1.13 7.31
CA TYR A 183 5.52 2.42 7.06
C TYR A 183 6.95 2.20 6.57
N SER A 184 7.24 2.60 5.33
CA SER A 184 8.55 2.47 4.69
C SER A 184 9.37 3.73 4.92
N ILE A 185 10.45 3.60 5.68
CA ILE A 185 11.40 4.66 6.01
C ILE A 185 12.62 4.45 5.13
N ASP A 186 12.78 5.31 4.13
CA ASP A 186 13.96 5.36 3.26
C ASP A 186 14.55 6.77 3.22
N ASP A 187 15.78 6.91 2.71
CA ASP A 187 16.46 8.21 2.61
C ASP A 187 15.66 9.26 1.81
N SER A 188 14.74 8.85 0.93
CA SER A 188 13.88 9.78 0.19
C SER A 188 12.72 10.29 1.04
N SER A 189 12.15 9.44 1.91
CA SER A 189 11.13 9.82 2.91
C SER A 189 11.70 10.76 3.98
N LEU A 190 13.01 10.71 4.20
CA LEU A 190 13.72 11.56 5.14
C LEU A 190 14.24 12.87 4.50
N LYS A 191 14.13 13.06 3.18
CA LYS A 191 14.60 14.29 2.50
C LYS A 191 13.42 15.22 2.21
N ASN A 192 13.07 16.08 3.16
CA ASN A 192 12.33 17.30 2.79
C ASN A 192 13.30 18.40 2.35
N THR A 193 12.84 19.33 1.50
CA THR A 193 13.64 20.42 0.92
C THR A 193 14.10 21.48 1.94
N ARG A 194 13.83 21.29 3.24
CA ARG A 194 14.10 22.26 4.31
C ARG A 194 15.10 21.77 5.36
N GLY A 195 15.48 20.49 5.37
CA GLY A 195 16.39 19.93 6.37
C GLY A 195 15.73 19.60 7.72
N ASP A 196 14.41 19.78 7.84
CA ASP A 196 13.63 19.51 9.05
C ASP A 196 12.88 18.19 8.87
N ILE A 197 13.60 17.09 9.09
CA ILE A 197 13.14 15.69 8.92
C ILE A 197 12.03 15.32 9.91
N GLU A 198 11.78 16.17 10.90
CA GLU A 198 11.01 15.82 12.07
C GLU A 198 9.49 15.93 11.90
N ASP A 199 8.94 16.90 11.17
CA ASP A 199 7.49 17.15 11.25
C ASP A 199 6.65 16.17 10.41
N ASP A 200 6.99 15.93 9.15
CA ASP A 200 6.18 15.08 8.26
C ASP A 200 6.18 13.62 8.72
N VAL A 201 7.34 13.09 9.14
CA VAL A 201 7.45 11.72 9.66
C VAL A 201 6.73 11.58 10.99
N LYS A 202 6.81 12.58 11.89
CA LYS A 202 6.04 12.57 13.15
C LYS A 202 4.53 12.55 12.90
N VAL A 203 4.06 13.33 11.92
CA VAL A 203 2.64 13.34 11.55
C VAL A 203 2.24 12.01 10.95
N ASP A 204 3.03 11.45 10.03
CA ASP A 204 2.80 10.12 9.46
C ASP A 204 2.71 9.03 10.54
N ILE A 205 3.63 8.98 11.51
CA ILE A 205 3.62 8.00 12.60
C ILE A 205 2.32 8.09 13.41
N LYS A 206 1.85 9.31 13.71
CA LYS A 206 0.58 9.52 14.43
C LYS A 206 -0.62 9.10 13.58
N THR A 207 -0.64 9.49 12.31
CA THR A 207 -1.68 9.07 11.35
C THR A 207 -1.74 7.55 11.21
N VAL A 208 -0.59 6.86 11.14
CA VAL A 208 -0.54 5.38 11.13
C VAL A 208 -1.20 4.80 12.37
N LYS A 209 -0.92 5.35 13.57
CA LYS A 209 -1.55 4.89 14.82
C LYS A 209 -3.06 5.07 14.79
N GLU A 210 -3.53 6.25 14.38
CA GLU A 210 -4.97 6.56 14.30
C GLU A 210 -5.70 5.61 13.35
N ILE A 211 -5.17 5.43 12.12
CA ILE A 211 -5.74 4.50 11.13
C ILE A 211 -5.75 3.07 11.71
N ALA A 212 -4.67 2.66 12.37
CA ALA A 212 -4.59 1.33 12.97
C ALA A 212 -5.64 1.09 14.06
N ILE A 213 -5.87 2.08 14.94
CA ILE A 213 -6.89 2.02 16.01
C ILE A 213 -8.29 1.93 15.39
N ILE A 214 -8.62 2.81 14.43
CA ILE A 214 -9.93 2.84 13.76
C ILE A 214 -10.24 1.50 13.08
N ASN A 215 -9.23 0.89 12.46
CA ASN A 215 -9.35 -0.39 11.78
C ASN A 215 -9.13 -1.60 12.72
N GLN A 216 -8.95 -1.38 14.02
CA GLN A 216 -8.77 -2.41 15.05
C GLN A 216 -7.63 -3.38 14.73
N LEU A 217 -6.54 -2.87 14.14
CA LEU A 217 -5.34 -3.65 13.93
C LEU A 217 -4.66 -3.94 15.27
N HIS A 218 -4.02 -5.09 15.39
CA HIS A 218 -3.27 -5.46 16.60
C HIS A 218 -1.83 -4.99 16.59
N SER A 219 -1.31 -4.67 15.41
CA SER A 219 0.08 -4.26 15.22
C SER A 219 0.24 -3.45 13.94
N VAL A 220 1.33 -2.69 13.88
CA VAL A 220 1.82 -2.03 12.66
C VAL A 220 3.31 -2.32 12.47
N SER A 221 3.76 -2.25 11.22
CA SER A 221 5.14 -2.55 10.83
C SER A 221 5.86 -1.29 10.35
N PHE A 222 7.08 -1.07 10.82
CA PHE A 222 7.99 -0.03 10.35
C PHE A 222 9.20 -0.69 9.70
N MET A 223 9.39 -0.42 8.42
CA MET A 223 10.49 -0.95 7.63
C MET A 223 11.51 0.16 7.39
N PHE A 224 12.76 -0.11 7.73
CA PHE A 224 13.89 0.80 7.60
C PHE A 224 14.72 0.32 6.41
N ASP A 225 14.95 1.16 5.40
CA ASP A 225 15.73 0.83 4.20
C ASP A 225 16.95 1.75 4.08
N TYR A 226 18.14 1.22 4.36
CA TYR A 226 19.37 1.99 4.39
C TYR A 226 20.07 1.98 3.02
N GLU A 227 20.61 3.13 2.62
CA GLU A 227 21.58 3.18 1.53
C GLU A 227 22.81 2.29 1.85
N LYS A 228 23.40 1.71 0.80
CA LYS A 228 24.50 0.75 0.93
C LYS A 228 25.69 1.36 1.67
N ASN A 229 26.04 0.75 2.82
CA ASN A 229 27.27 0.94 3.59
C ASN A 229 27.33 2.09 4.59
N LEU A 230 26.20 2.70 4.97
CA LEU A 230 26.19 3.67 6.07
C LEU A 230 25.80 2.98 7.39
N PRO A 231 26.49 3.27 8.51
CA PRO A 231 25.99 2.85 9.82
C PRO A 231 24.58 3.40 10.02
N PHE A 232 23.75 2.69 10.79
CA PHE A 232 22.44 3.17 11.25
C PHE A 232 22.55 4.65 11.65
N ASP A 233 22.07 5.54 10.77
CA ASP A 233 22.30 6.96 10.89
C ASP A 233 21.56 7.50 12.11
N TYR A 234 22.08 8.57 12.70
CA TYR A 234 21.45 9.32 13.78
C TYR A 234 19.98 9.69 13.47
N MET A 235 19.65 9.87 12.18
CA MET A 235 18.29 10.13 11.75
C MET A 235 17.35 8.94 11.95
N TYR A 236 17.78 7.72 11.61
CA TYR A 236 16.96 6.53 11.82
C TYR A 236 16.76 6.22 13.31
N LEU A 237 17.76 6.54 14.16
CA LEU A 237 17.62 6.49 15.62
C LEU A 237 16.50 7.41 16.11
N LYS A 238 16.50 8.67 15.68
CA LYS A 238 15.46 9.63 16.06
C LYS A 238 14.06 9.19 15.64
N VAL A 239 13.92 8.69 14.41
CA VAL A 239 12.63 8.18 13.92
C VAL A 239 12.18 6.97 14.75
N TYR A 240 13.11 6.06 15.07
CA TYR A 240 12.80 4.91 15.91
C TYR A 240 12.37 5.31 17.33
N ASP A 241 13.04 6.28 17.95
CA ASP A 241 12.65 6.81 19.26
C ASP A 241 11.29 7.52 19.21
N GLU A 242 10.98 8.25 18.13
CA GLU A 242 9.66 8.84 17.92
C GLU A 242 8.58 7.76 17.83
N ILE A 243 8.80 6.69 17.05
CA ILE A 243 7.87 5.55 16.95
C ILE A 243 7.65 4.95 18.34
N ARG A 244 8.72 4.76 19.14
CA ARG A 244 8.60 4.25 20.51
C ARG A 244 7.83 5.19 21.42
N SER A 245 7.99 6.50 21.27
CA SER A 245 7.23 7.48 22.04
C SER A 245 5.72 7.38 21.76
N VAL A 246 5.34 7.00 20.53
CA VAL A 246 3.94 6.89 20.08
C VAL A 246 3.35 5.50 20.36
N PHE A 247 4.10 4.42 20.13
CA PHE A 247 3.60 3.04 20.20
C PHE A 247 4.09 2.25 21.42
N GLY A 248 5.07 2.76 22.17
CA GLY A 248 5.74 2.01 23.25
C GLY A 248 6.81 1.06 22.72
N GLU A 249 7.03 -0.05 23.42
CA GLU A 249 8.05 -1.03 23.03
C GLU A 249 7.58 -1.92 21.86
N PRO A 250 8.46 -2.25 20.91
CA PRO A 250 8.13 -3.16 19.82
C PRO A 250 7.96 -4.59 20.33
N ILE A 251 7.02 -5.32 19.71
CA ILE A 251 6.85 -6.76 19.93
C ILE A 251 7.84 -7.60 19.11
N TYR A 252 8.44 -7.02 18.06
CA TYR A 252 9.47 -7.64 17.24
C TYR A 252 10.39 -6.58 16.63
N SER A 253 11.66 -6.94 16.45
CA SER A 253 12.66 -6.13 15.79
C SER A 253 13.71 -7.03 15.13
N SER A 254 14.15 -6.69 13.92
CA SER A 254 15.28 -7.36 13.25
C SER A 254 16.62 -6.66 13.48
N PHE A 255 16.65 -5.51 14.17
CA PHE A 255 17.87 -4.72 14.36
C PHE A 255 18.97 -5.58 15.01
N THR A 256 20.07 -5.78 14.29
CA THR A 256 21.19 -6.63 14.73
C THR A 256 22.17 -5.92 15.66
N ARG A 257 22.17 -4.59 15.68
CA ARG A 257 22.98 -3.77 16.60
C ARG A 257 22.16 -3.37 17.82
N ARG A 258 22.82 -3.23 18.99
CA ARG A 258 22.20 -2.61 20.17
C ARG A 258 21.92 -1.14 19.83
N VAL A 259 20.68 -0.85 19.48
CA VAL A 259 20.21 0.50 19.15
C VAL A 259 20.18 1.39 20.42
N THR A 260 20.06 0.80 21.62
CA THR A 260 20.21 1.49 22.91
C THR A 260 20.75 0.53 24.01
N ASP A 261 21.37 1.07 25.06
CA ASP A 261 22.00 0.30 26.17
C ASP A 261 21.03 -0.54 27.02
N ASN A 262 19.72 -0.44 26.79
CA ASN A 262 18.67 -1.21 27.48
C ASN A 262 17.95 -2.20 26.56
N ASN A 263 18.60 -2.70 25.50
CA ASN A 263 18.00 -3.65 24.57
C ASN A 263 18.07 -5.10 25.08
N HIS A 264 16.98 -5.61 25.67
CA HIS A 264 16.78 -7.04 26.01
C HIS A 264 16.36 -7.91 24.78
N PHE A 265 16.80 -7.58 23.58
CA PHE A 265 16.24 -8.12 22.31
C PHE A 265 16.89 -9.42 21.79
N ALA A 266 17.72 -10.10 22.59
CA ALA A 266 18.37 -11.33 22.14
C ALA A 266 17.49 -12.59 22.25
N ASN A 267 16.32 -12.53 22.92
CA ASN A 267 15.53 -13.73 23.19
C ASN A 267 14.01 -13.50 23.10
N LYS A 268 13.41 -14.03 22.02
CA LYS A 268 11.96 -14.25 21.72
C LYS A 268 11.25 -13.05 21.05
N LEU A 269 10.41 -13.17 20.02
CA LEU A 269 9.72 -14.29 19.34
C LEU A 269 10.09 -14.38 17.84
N ARG A 270 10.10 -15.59 17.26
CA ARG A 270 10.35 -15.82 15.81
C ARG A 270 9.15 -15.55 14.89
N THR A 271 8.02 -15.13 15.46
CA THR A 271 6.74 -14.87 14.76
C THR A 271 6.00 -13.75 15.46
N ALA A 272 5.72 -12.64 14.77
CA ALA A 272 4.64 -11.76 15.20
C ALA A 272 3.30 -12.45 14.83
N PRO A 273 2.26 -12.41 15.69
CA PRO A 273 1.05 -13.22 15.55
C PRO A 273 0.30 -13.06 14.21
N ASN A 274 0.53 -11.96 13.48
CA ASN A 274 -0.14 -11.64 12.22
C ASN A 274 0.81 -11.43 11.03
N LEU A 275 2.13 -11.59 11.21
CA LEU A 275 3.09 -11.49 10.10
C LEU A 275 3.38 -12.89 9.58
N LEU A 276 2.70 -13.27 8.50
CA LEU A 276 2.97 -14.47 7.69
C LEU A 276 4.33 -14.33 6.97
N TYR A 277 5.45 -14.16 7.69
CA TYR A 277 6.86 -14.16 7.26
C TYR A 277 7.28 -13.35 6.01
N ALA A 278 6.36 -12.72 5.29
CA ALA A 278 6.57 -12.12 3.98
C ALA A 278 7.15 -10.71 4.04
N TYR A 279 7.16 -10.13 5.23
CA TYR A 279 7.71 -8.81 5.50
C TYR A 279 9.17 -8.85 5.91
N HIS A 280 9.73 -10.02 6.26
CA HIS A 280 11.15 -10.07 6.57
C HIS A 280 11.94 -9.92 5.26
N PRO A 281 12.69 -8.82 5.08
CA PRO A 281 13.51 -8.65 3.90
C PRO A 281 14.58 -9.75 3.94
N LEU A 282 14.61 -10.61 2.91
CA LEU A 282 15.72 -11.54 2.75
C LEU A 282 16.85 -10.77 2.08
N GLY A 283 17.85 -10.36 2.88
CA GLY A 283 19.15 -9.91 2.40
C GLY A 283 19.14 -8.61 1.60
N LYS A 284 19.05 -7.48 2.30
CA LYS A 284 19.38 -6.10 1.89
C LYS A 284 19.53 -5.27 3.17
N ASN A 285 20.09 -4.07 3.13
CA ASN A 285 20.25 -3.19 4.30
C ASN A 285 18.87 -2.71 4.78
N ARG A 286 18.05 -3.64 5.29
CA ARG A 286 16.68 -3.38 5.71
C ARG A 286 16.42 -4.01 7.05
N ASP A 287 15.87 -3.21 7.94
CA ASP A 287 15.36 -3.69 9.22
C ASP A 287 13.84 -3.53 9.30
N LEU A 288 13.23 -4.34 10.16
CA LEU A 288 11.81 -4.33 10.44
C LEU A 288 11.63 -4.23 11.95
N ALA A 289 10.77 -3.31 12.38
CA ALA A 289 10.24 -3.28 13.73
C ALA A 289 8.71 -3.32 13.71
N VAL A 290 8.14 -4.06 14.63
CA VAL A 290 6.70 -4.31 14.71
C VAL A 290 6.24 -3.86 16.07
N PHE A 291 5.24 -3.00 16.08
CA PHE A 291 4.74 -2.38 17.28
C PHE A 291 3.30 -2.79 17.52
N PRO A 292 2.93 -3.01 18.79
CA PRO A 292 1.54 -3.28 19.16
C PRO A 292 0.70 -2.01 18.99
N VAL A 293 -0.58 -2.19 18.70
CA VAL A 293 -1.56 -1.10 18.70
C VAL A 293 -2.44 -1.31 19.92
N TYR A 294 -2.42 -0.34 20.84
CA TYR A 294 -3.24 -0.30 22.05
C TYR A 294 -4.34 0.75 21.93
#